data_AF-A0A257URB6-F1
#
_entry.id   AF-A0A257URB6-F1
#
_cell.length_a   1.000
_cell.length_b   1.000
_cell.length_c   1.000
_cell.angle_alpha   90.00
_cell.angle_beta   90.00
_cell.angle_gamma   90.00
#
_symmetry.space_group_name_H-M   'P 1'
#
loop_
_entity.id
_entity.type
_entity.pdbx_description
1 polymer ?
#
loop_
_entity_poly.entity_id
_entity_poly.type
_entity_poly.pdbx_seq_one_letter_code
_entity_poly.pdbx_strand_id
1 'polypeptide(L)' 'MRTLIVVRHGETEWNSQKRIQGSVDVPLSPKGI' A
#
# COMPACT_ATOMS: atom_id res chain seq x y z
N MET A 1 27.29 12.33 5.24
CA MET A 1 26.27 11.47 5.90
C MET A 1 25.19 11.18 4.87
N ARG A 2 24.73 9.94 4.70
CA ARG A 2 23.69 9.60 3.71
C ARG A 2 22.52 8.96 4.45
N THR A 3 21.32 9.47 4.21
CA THR A 3 20.08 8.97 4.81
C THR A 3 19.23 8.35 3.72
N LEU A 4 18.77 7.11 3.94
CA LEU A 4 17.82 6.43 3.08
C LEU A 4 16.50 6.31 3.83
N ILE A 5 15.41 6.72 3.19
CA ILE A 5 14.06 6.62 3.74
C ILE A 5 13.23 5.75 2.78
N VAL A 6 12.54 4.75 3.33
CA VAL A 6 11.65 3.86 2.60
C VAL A 6 10.28 3.90 3.26
N VAL A 7 9.23 4.07 2.47
CA VAL A 7 7.84 4.14 2.94
C VAL A 7 6.99 3.20 2.08
N ARG A 8 6.05 2.50 2.71
CA ARG A 8 5.06 1.67 2.00
C ARG A 8 3.90 2.56 1.52
N HIS A 9 3.26 2.21 0.40
CA HIS A 9 2.02 2.83 -0.02
C HIS A 9 0.91 2.76 1.06
N GLY A 10 -0.10 3.61 0.94
CA GLY A 10 -1.27 3.62 1.83
C GLY A 10 -2.11 2.34 1.76
N GLU A 11 -3.06 2.20 2.66
CA GLU A 11 -3.97 1.05 2.68
C GLU A 11 -4.76 0.92 1.36
N THR A 12 -4.95 -0.31 0.89
CA THR A 12 -5.94 -0.67 -0.13
C THR A 12 -7.01 -1.57 0.50
N GLU A 13 -8.19 -1.65 -0.12
CA GLU A 13 -9.25 -2.57 0.34
C GLU A 13 -8.79 -4.04 0.38
N TRP A 14 -7.82 -4.44 -0.45
CA TRP A 14 -7.29 -5.81 -0.40
C TRP A 14 -6.42 -6.06 0.83
N ASN A 15 -5.79 -5.02 1.38
CA ASN A 15 -5.03 -5.15 2.63
C ASN A 15 -5.98 -5.40 3.81
N SER A 16 -7.12 -4.71 3.88
CA SER A 16 -8.13 -4.91 4.93
C SER A 16 -8.77 -6.31 4.84
N GLN A 17 -8.97 -6.81 3.61
CA GLN A 17 -9.50 -8.14 3.32
C GLN A 17 -8.46 -9.27 3.40
N LYS A 18 -7.19 -8.96 3.71
CA LYS A 18 -6.07 -9.92 3.73
C LYS A 18 -5.89 -10.69 2.41
N ARG A 19 -6.10 -10.02 1.28
CA ARG A 19 -5.93 -10.57 -0.07
C ARG A 19 -4.56 -10.22 -0.64
N ILE A 20 -3.98 -11.14 -1.40
CA ILE A 20 -2.72 -10.92 -2.14
C ILE A 20 -3.03 -10.07 -3.37
N GLN A 21 -2.42 -8.90 -3.50
CA GLN A 21 -2.56 -8.02 -4.67
C GLN A 21 -1.75 -8.51 -5.88
N GLY A 22 -0.55 -9.02 -5.67
CA GLY A 22 0.35 -9.40 -6.76
C GLY A 22 0.66 -8.20 -7.65
N SER A 23 0.49 -8.35 -8.96
CA SER A 23 0.69 -7.28 -9.95
C SER A 23 -0.61 -6.57 -10.37
N VAL A 24 -1.71 -6.81 -9.65
CA VAL A 24 -2.99 -6.14 -9.91
C VAL A 24 -2.93 -4.71 -9.40
N ASP A 25 -3.37 -3.76 -10.22
CA ASP A 25 -3.48 -2.35 -9.85
C ASP A 25 -4.75 -2.10 -9.04
N VAL A 26 -4.64 -2.11 -7.71
CA VAL A 26 -5.74 -1.87 -6.78
C VAL A 26 -5.58 -0.47 -6.19
N PRO A 27 -6.59 0.42 -6.28
CA PRO A 27 -6.50 1.77 -5.75
C PRO A 27 -6.42 1.79 -4.22
N LEU A 28 -5.95 2.91 -3.68
CA LEU A 28 -5.96 3.18 -2.24
C LEU A 28 -7.40 3.24 -1.70
N SER A 29 -7.59 2.79 -0.46
CA SER A 29 -8.84 3.01 0.28
C SER A 29 -8.92 4.47 0.73
N PRO A 30 -10.10 4.97 1.14
CA PRO A 30 -10.22 6.31 1.75
C PRO A 30 -9.33 6.52 2.98
N LYS A 31 -8.92 5.44 3.65
CA LYS A 31 -7.97 5.47 4.78
C LYS A 31 -6.51 5.48 4.35
N GLY A 32 -6.24 5.07 3.11
CA GLY A 32 -4.89 5.06 2.52
C GLY A 32 -4.50 6.36 1.81
N ILE A 33 -5.47 7.26 1.58
CA ILE A 33 -5.26 8.64 1.13
C ILE A 33 -4.87 9.50 2.33
#